data_AF-A0AAD5TU18-F1
#
_entry.id   AF-A0AAD5TU18-F1
#
_cell.length_a   1.000
_cell.length_b   1.000
_cell.length_c   1.000
_cell.angle_alpha   90.00
_cell.angle_beta   90.00
_cell.angle_gamma   90.00
#
_symmetry.space_group_name_H-M   'P 1'
#
loop_
_entity.id
_entity.type
_entity.pdbx_description
1 polymer ?
#
loop_
_entity_poly.entity_id
_entity_poly.type
_entity_poly.pdbx_seq_one_letter_code
_entity_poly.pdbx_strand_id
1 'polypeptide(L)'
;MLIKYILGSFFIALALSLPPLLVGAYGYDETADFCWYTRSYDVVLGGLYISPFKWATNYLPSILFIFYSTFASVRVMLRLKRAQRDSVQTNSTAHNSGSQSKNSHKSAAKTQRIVARLVSRLMFYPLVPLITNFFNIFGEVDYAIGHENKFSLLVPALVGTSIQGIITTTLFFTIDPAWTKLYIDIRKYYDPDFEQKQSSTGSTSGSVIDSSKIGVGSSGYYGNTYHNFEGPKYVNNSAMNADNSKEGVARFV
;
A
#
# COMPACT_ATOMS: atom_id res chain seq x y z
N MET A 1 -10.62 18.14 -1.39
CA MET A 1 -9.40 17.67 -2.10
C MET A 1 -9.70 16.52 -3.04
N LEU A 2 -10.50 15.52 -2.64
CA LEU A 2 -10.88 14.35 -3.46
C LEU A 2 -11.36 14.69 -4.88
N ILE A 3 -12.30 15.63 -5.04
CA ILE A 3 -12.83 16.04 -6.36
C ILE A 3 -11.74 16.51 -7.32
N LYS A 4 -10.74 17.25 -6.81
CA LYS A 4 -9.61 17.74 -7.63
C LYS A 4 -8.77 16.56 -8.15
N TYR A 5 -8.54 15.55 -7.33
CA TYR A 5 -7.81 14.34 -7.74
C TYR A 5 -8.60 13.52 -8.77
N ILE A 6 -9.90 13.34 -8.56
CA ILE A 6 -10.78 12.60 -9.48
C ILE A 6 -10.82 13.28 -10.86
N LEU A 7 -11.07 14.60 -10.89
CA LEU A 7 -11.07 15.36 -12.14
C LEU A 7 -9.68 15.31 -12.79
N GLY A 8 -8.61 15.46 -12.02
CA GLY A 8 -7.25 15.35 -12.54
C GLY A 8 -6.97 13.99 -13.20
N SER A 9 -7.32 12.89 -12.55
CA SER A 9 -7.15 11.54 -13.14
C SER A 9 -7.99 11.35 -14.40
N PHE A 10 -9.21 11.89 -14.42
CA PHE A 10 -10.09 11.82 -15.58
C PHE A 10 -9.49 12.55 -16.77
N PHE A 11 -9.02 13.79 -16.58
CA PHE A 11 -8.42 14.57 -17.66
C PHE A 11 -7.10 13.97 -18.15
N ILE A 12 -6.27 13.40 -17.27
CA ILE A 12 -5.04 12.70 -17.67
C ILE A 12 -5.38 11.46 -18.50
N ALA A 13 -6.35 10.65 -18.08
CA ALA A 13 -6.78 9.49 -18.85
C ALA A 13 -7.30 9.90 -20.23
N LEU A 14 -8.14 10.95 -20.29
CA LEU A 14 -8.65 11.49 -21.54
C LEU A 14 -7.53 12.02 -22.44
N ALA A 15 -6.56 12.74 -21.88
CA ALA A 15 -5.41 13.26 -22.61
C ALA A 15 -4.49 12.16 -23.16
N LEU A 16 -4.41 11.00 -22.50
CA LEU A 16 -3.65 9.84 -22.99
C LEU A 16 -4.42 9.05 -24.06
N SER A 17 -5.74 8.94 -23.95
CA SER A 17 -6.56 8.13 -24.88
C SER A 17 -7.02 8.89 -26.12
N LEU A 18 -7.17 10.22 -26.06
CA LEU A 18 -7.69 11.02 -27.18
C LEU A 18 -6.73 11.11 -28.39
N PRO A 19 -5.40 11.31 -28.22
CA PRO A 19 -4.47 11.40 -29.35
C PRO A 19 -4.48 10.18 -30.29
N PRO A 20 -4.35 8.91 -29.80
CA PRO A 20 -4.42 7.76 -30.70
C PRO A 20 -5.81 7.60 -31.34
N LEU A 21 -6.87 8.04 -30.67
CA LEU A 21 -8.22 8.02 -31.24
C LEU A 21 -8.36 9.00 -32.41
N LEU A 22 -7.86 10.24 -32.27
CA LEU A 22 -7.95 11.27 -33.32
C LEU A 22 -7.15 10.92 -34.58
N VAL A 23 -6.06 10.17 -34.44
CA VAL A 23 -5.21 9.72 -35.55
C VAL A 23 -5.73 8.40 -36.16
N GLY A 24 -6.77 7.79 -35.60
CA GLY A 24 -7.25 6.48 -36.05
C GLY A 24 -6.22 5.37 -35.83
N ALA A 25 -5.42 5.48 -34.76
CA ALA A 25 -4.40 4.49 -34.41
C ALA A 25 -4.99 3.21 -33.79
N TYR A 26 -6.29 3.20 -33.46
CA TYR A 26 -7.01 2.01 -33.02
C TYR A 26 -7.63 1.27 -34.22
N GLY A 27 -7.49 -0.05 -34.25
CA GLY A 27 -8.05 -0.94 -35.26
C GLY A 27 -8.23 -2.35 -34.72
N TYR A 28 -8.85 -3.24 -35.50
CA TYR A 28 -8.98 -4.65 -35.14
C TYR A 28 -7.71 -5.41 -35.54
N ASP A 29 -7.10 -6.15 -34.59
CA ASP A 29 -5.95 -7.01 -34.86
C ASP A 29 -6.40 -8.46 -35.03
N GLU A 30 -6.37 -8.95 -36.27
CA GLU A 30 -6.75 -10.32 -36.63
C GLU A 30 -5.88 -11.38 -35.94
N THR A 31 -4.65 -11.05 -35.56
CA THR A 31 -3.74 -12.01 -34.89
C THR A 31 -4.18 -12.26 -33.46
N ALA A 32 -4.72 -11.24 -32.81
CA ALA A 32 -5.03 -11.26 -31.39
C ALA A 32 -6.54 -11.40 -31.12
N ASP A 33 -7.39 -11.22 -32.15
CA ASP A 33 -8.85 -11.29 -32.09
C ASP A 33 -9.47 -10.25 -31.14
N PHE A 34 -8.88 -9.05 -31.08
CA PHE A 34 -9.44 -7.91 -30.35
C PHE A 34 -9.03 -6.57 -30.97
N CYS A 35 -9.76 -5.51 -30.60
CA CYS A 35 -9.43 -4.14 -31.01
C CYS A 35 -8.20 -3.64 -30.25
N TRP A 36 -7.15 -3.29 -30.98
CA TRP A 36 -5.89 -2.81 -30.44
C TRP A 36 -5.29 -1.67 -31.29
N TYR A 37 -4.02 -1.32 -31.05
CA TYR A 37 -3.29 -0.40 -31.92
C TYR A 37 -3.03 -1.06 -33.28
N THR A 38 -3.33 -0.35 -34.37
CA THR A 38 -3.07 -0.82 -35.73
C THR A 38 -1.58 -0.77 -36.05
N ARG A 39 -1.09 -1.75 -36.82
CA ARG A 39 0.31 -1.83 -37.28
C ARG A 39 0.66 -0.78 -38.33
N SER A 40 -0.33 -0.08 -38.89
CA SER A 40 -0.12 0.93 -39.94
C SER A 40 0.78 2.10 -39.53
N TYR A 41 0.99 2.31 -38.22
CA TYR A 41 1.80 3.41 -37.68
C TYR A 41 3.11 2.95 -37.02
N ASP A 42 3.51 1.70 -37.23
CA ASP A 42 4.75 1.18 -36.68
C ASP A 42 5.94 1.80 -37.42
N VAL A 43 6.83 2.44 -36.68
CA VAL A 43 8.07 3.00 -37.23
C VAL A 43 9.20 2.01 -37.03
N VAL A 44 9.97 1.77 -38.09
CA VAL A 44 11.18 0.94 -38.03
C VAL A 44 12.35 1.85 -37.70
N LEU A 45 12.78 1.83 -36.44
CA LEU A 45 13.95 2.59 -35.99
C LEU A 45 15.09 1.61 -35.69
N GLY A 46 16.09 1.54 -36.58
CA GLY A 46 17.26 0.68 -36.37
C GLY A 46 16.95 -0.83 -36.35
N GLY A 47 15.92 -1.28 -37.08
CA GLY A 47 15.48 -2.68 -37.11
C GLY A 47 14.53 -3.09 -35.99
N LEU A 48 14.16 -2.16 -35.11
CA LEU A 48 13.11 -2.36 -34.10
C LEU A 48 11.80 -1.78 -34.62
N TYR A 49 10.73 -2.58 -34.57
CA TYR A 49 9.39 -2.13 -34.87
C TYR A 49 8.80 -1.54 -33.59
N ILE A 50 8.71 -0.22 -33.54
CA ILE A 50 8.19 0.50 -32.39
C ILE A 50 6.90 1.17 -32.81
N SER A 51 5.82 0.84 -32.11
CA SER A 51 4.56 1.55 -32.22
C SER A 51 4.56 2.72 -31.23
N PRO A 52 4.84 3.97 -31.66
CA PRO A 52 5.07 5.08 -30.75
C PRO A 52 3.83 5.39 -29.91
N PHE A 53 2.64 5.26 -30.51
CA PHE A 53 1.37 5.45 -29.80
C PHE A 53 1.18 4.42 -28.70
N LYS A 54 1.38 3.13 -28.99
CA LYS A 54 1.26 2.05 -28.02
C LYS A 54 2.20 2.26 -26.82
N TRP A 55 3.45 2.64 -27.08
CA TRP A 55 4.41 2.94 -26.02
C TRP A 55 4.06 4.20 -25.24
N ALA A 56 3.71 5.29 -25.92
CA ALA A 56 3.47 6.59 -25.29
C ALA A 56 2.22 6.62 -24.42
N THR A 57 1.15 5.88 -24.78
CA THR A 57 -0.14 5.96 -24.07
C THR A 57 -0.33 4.85 -23.06
N ASN A 58 0.29 3.67 -23.25
CA ASN A 58 0.10 2.52 -22.37
C ASN A 58 1.33 2.24 -21.50
N TYR A 59 2.49 1.93 -22.12
CA TYR A 59 3.66 1.45 -21.39
C TYR A 59 4.40 2.56 -20.65
N LEU A 60 4.65 3.71 -21.31
CA LEU A 60 5.39 4.81 -20.72
C LEU A 60 4.71 5.37 -19.46
N PRO A 61 3.39 5.68 -19.45
CA PRO A 61 2.72 6.12 -18.24
C PRO A 61 2.77 5.06 -17.15
N SER A 62 2.53 3.79 -17.49
CA SER A 62 2.60 2.67 -16.54
C SER A 62 3.97 2.57 -15.88
N ILE A 63 5.04 2.64 -16.66
CA ILE A 63 6.42 2.65 -16.17
C ILE A 63 6.66 3.86 -15.26
N LEU A 64 6.26 5.07 -15.67
CA LEU A 64 6.41 6.28 -14.86
C LEU A 64 5.65 6.20 -13.54
N PHE A 65 4.44 5.67 -13.53
CA PHE A 65 3.66 5.45 -12.31
C PHE A 65 4.33 4.43 -11.39
N ILE A 66 4.86 3.34 -11.93
CA ILE A 66 5.63 2.35 -11.17
C ILE A 66 6.86 3.01 -10.55
N PHE A 67 7.68 3.72 -11.34
CA PHE A 67 8.88 4.39 -10.81
C PHE A 67 8.54 5.44 -9.77
N TYR A 68 7.54 6.29 -10.02
CA TYR A 68 7.10 7.32 -9.09
C TYR A 68 6.61 6.71 -7.77
N SER A 69 5.77 5.68 -7.86
CA SER A 69 5.21 5.01 -6.68
C SER A 69 6.28 4.28 -5.87
N THR A 70 7.22 3.57 -6.51
CA THR A 70 8.40 2.99 -5.85
C THR A 70 9.26 4.07 -5.20
N PHE A 71 9.55 5.16 -5.90
CA PHE A 71 10.35 6.25 -5.36
C PHE A 71 9.71 6.90 -4.13
N ALA A 72 8.42 7.25 -4.20
CA ALA A 72 7.67 7.82 -3.09
C ALA A 72 7.68 6.87 -1.87
N SER A 73 7.43 5.60 -2.12
CA SER A 73 7.54 4.51 -1.16
C SER A 73 8.91 4.44 -0.47
N VAL A 74 10.00 4.40 -1.25
CA VAL A 74 11.37 4.39 -0.71
C VAL A 74 11.63 5.63 0.14
N ARG A 75 11.19 6.81 -0.29
CA ARG A 75 11.35 8.06 0.47
C ARG A 75 10.63 8.00 1.82
N VAL A 76 9.40 7.48 1.86
CA VAL A 76 8.63 7.28 3.10
C VAL A 76 9.35 6.30 4.03
N MET A 77 9.84 5.18 3.49
CA MET A 77 10.58 4.17 4.27
C MET A 77 11.88 4.74 4.84
N LEU A 78 12.66 5.49 4.06
CA LEU A 78 13.88 6.14 4.51
C LEU A 78 13.60 7.18 5.60
N ARG A 79 12.54 7.99 5.43
CA ARG A 79 12.13 8.97 6.45
C ARG A 79 11.73 8.28 7.74
N LEU A 80 11.00 7.17 7.67
CA LEU A 80 10.60 6.40 8.83
C LEU A 80 11.80 5.79 9.55
N LYS A 81 12.76 5.23 8.82
CA LYS A 81 14.01 4.69 9.40
C LYS A 81 14.83 5.77 10.10
N ARG A 82 14.89 6.98 9.56
CA ARG A 82 15.57 8.13 10.19
C ARG A 82 14.88 8.51 11.50
N ALA A 83 13.56 8.71 11.48
CA ALA A 83 12.78 9.03 12.68
C ALA A 83 12.92 7.96 13.80
N GLN A 84 13.03 6.69 13.41
CA GLN A 84 13.30 5.59 14.36
C GLN A 84 14.69 5.68 14.98
N ARG A 85 15.73 5.98 14.19
CA ARG A 85 17.10 6.15 14.71
C ARG A 85 17.19 7.30 15.70
N ASP A 86 16.58 8.43 15.36
CA ASP A 86 16.58 9.62 16.22
C ASP A 86 15.90 9.33 17.57
N SER A 87 14.82 8.55 17.57
CA SER A 87 14.10 8.13 18.79
C SER A 87 14.91 7.17 19.67
N VAL A 88 15.85 6.42 19.11
CA VAL A 88 16.73 5.51 19.88
C VAL A 88 17.86 6.29 20.54
N GLN A 89 18.45 7.25 19.82
CA GLN A 89 19.58 8.02 20.31
C GLN A 89 19.21 8.93 21.49
N THR A 90 18.02 9.53 21.47
CA THR A 90 17.53 10.34 22.60
C THR A 90 17.34 9.54 23.89
N ASN A 91 17.04 8.24 23.80
CA ASN A 91 16.87 7.39 24.99
C ASN A 91 18.20 7.02 25.64
N SER A 92 19.26 6.88 24.85
CA SER A 92 20.60 6.55 25.36
C SER A 92 21.21 7.71 26.15
N THR A 93 20.90 8.96 25.81
CA THR A 93 21.44 10.14 26.51
C THR A 93 20.63 10.52 27.76
N ALA A 94 19.34 10.18 27.82
CA ALA A 94 18.46 10.51 28.94
C ALA A 94 18.68 9.65 30.21
N HIS A 95 19.52 8.61 30.15
CA HIS A 95 19.72 7.65 31.26
C HIS A 95 20.41 8.24 32.50
N ASN A 96 20.92 9.48 32.43
CA ASN A 96 21.55 10.18 33.55
C ASN A 96 20.65 11.26 34.23
N SER A 97 19.43 11.51 33.73
CA SER A 97 18.56 12.57 34.28
C SER A 97 17.24 12.00 34.82
N GLY A 98 17.17 11.85 36.15
CA GLY A 98 15.97 11.75 37.00
C GLY A 98 14.65 11.24 36.42
N SER A 99 14.35 9.96 36.70
CA SER A 99 13.05 9.39 37.12
C SER A 99 11.76 10.23 36.95
N GLN A 100 11.31 10.55 35.73
CA GLN A 100 9.89 10.88 35.53
C GLN A 100 9.42 10.57 34.09
N SER A 101 8.31 9.83 34.00
CA SER A 101 7.55 9.45 32.78
C SER A 101 7.99 8.21 31.98
N LYS A 102 7.98 7.03 32.63
CA LYS A 102 8.06 5.72 31.94
C LYS A 102 6.80 5.37 31.10
N ASN A 103 5.69 6.10 31.27
CA ASN A 103 4.42 5.76 30.64
C ASN A 103 4.20 6.42 29.26
N SER A 104 4.73 7.61 28.98
CA SER A 104 4.55 8.24 27.66
C SER A 104 5.39 7.55 26.57
N HIS A 105 6.58 7.06 26.94
CA HIS A 105 7.52 6.43 26.01
C HIS A 105 7.00 5.12 25.39
N LYS A 106 6.20 4.36 26.15
CA LYS A 106 5.60 3.11 25.67
C LYS A 106 4.52 3.35 24.60
N SER A 107 3.85 4.50 24.61
CA SER A 107 2.78 4.82 23.65
C SER A 107 3.35 5.24 22.27
N ALA A 108 4.41 6.05 22.26
CA ALA A 108 5.08 6.48 21.03
C ALA A 108 5.68 5.28 20.26
N ALA A 109 6.33 4.34 20.97
CA ALA A 109 6.88 3.14 20.36
C ALA A 109 5.80 2.22 19.75
N LYS A 110 4.62 2.11 20.36
CA LYS A 110 3.49 1.36 19.81
C LYS A 110 2.97 1.99 18.51
N THR A 111 2.79 3.30 18.50
CA THR A 111 2.35 4.05 17.31
C THR A 111 3.32 3.90 16.15
N GLN A 112 4.62 4.01 16.40
CA GLN A 112 5.65 3.82 15.36
C GLN A 112 5.63 2.40 14.76
N ARG A 113 5.41 1.36 15.56
CA ARG A 113 5.27 -0.02 15.06
C ARG A 113 4.04 -0.18 14.18
N ILE A 114 2.92 0.46 14.52
CA ILE A 114 1.70 0.45 13.70
C ILE A 114 1.96 1.16 12.36
N VAL A 115 2.56 2.35 12.39
CA VAL A 115 2.92 3.10 11.19
C VAL A 115 3.89 2.31 10.30
N ALA A 116 4.92 1.69 10.87
CA ALA A 116 5.86 0.88 10.10
C ALA A 116 5.20 -0.32 9.41
N ARG A 117 4.25 -0.99 10.08
CA ARG A 117 3.45 -2.03 9.44
C ARG A 117 2.60 -1.46 8.31
N LEU A 118 1.91 -0.33 8.52
CA LEU A 118 1.10 0.31 7.48
C LEU A 118 1.92 0.71 6.26
N VAL A 119 3.10 1.30 6.46
CA VAL A 119 4.01 1.69 5.37
C VAL A 119 4.52 0.46 4.61
N SER A 120 4.91 -0.61 5.32
CA SER A 120 5.31 -1.86 4.67
C SER A 120 4.19 -2.46 3.81
N ARG A 121 2.93 -2.28 4.22
CA ARG A 121 1.76 -2.73 3.44
C ARG A 121 1.52 -1.84 2.22
N LEU A 122 1.69 -0.53 2.39
CA LEU A 122 1.56 0.43 1.29
C LEU A 122 2.56 0.16 0.15
N MET A 123 3.72 -0.42 0.47
CA MET A 123 4.76 -0.83 -0.49
C MET A 123 4.32 -1.96 -1.44
N PHE A 124 3.43 -2.85 -1.01
CA PHE A 124 3.00 -3.97 -1.85
C PHE A 124 2.05 -3.53 -2.95
N TYR A 125 1.27 -2.46 -2.75
CA TYR A 125 0.30 -1.99 -3.74
C TYR A 125 0.96 -1.58 -5.07
N PRO A 126 2.08 -0.83 -5.11
CA PRO A 126 2.84 -0.59 -6.33
C PRO A 126 3.53 -1.82 -6.92
N LEU A 127 3.88 -2.79 -6.07
CA LEU A 127 4.66 -3.95 -6.48
C LEU A 127 3.81 -4.93 -7.30
N VAL A 128 2.53 -5.07 -6.97
CA VAL A 128 1.59 -5.94 -7.70
C VAL A 128 1.51 -5.60 -9.19
N PRO A 129 1.16 -4.37 -9.61
CA PRO A 129 1.09 -4.01 -11.02
C PRO A 129 2.46 -4.09 -11.72
N LEU A 130 3.57 -3.93 -10.99
CA LEU A 130 4.92 -4.14 -11.55
C LEU A 130 5.11 -5.60 -11.91
N ILE A 131 4.81 -6.52 -10.99
CA ILE A 131 4.98 -7.97 -11.22
C ILE A 131 4.01 -8.46 -12.30
N THR A 132 2.74 -8.05 -12.26
CA THR A 132 1.72 -8.53 -13.19
C THR A 132 1.94 -8.03 -14.62
N ASN A 133 2.44 -6.79 -14.78
CA ASN A 133 2.74 -6.24 -16.11
C ASN A 133 4.15 -6.57 -16.61
N PHE A 134 5.00 -7.17 -15.79
CA PHE A 134 6.37 -7.52 -16.18
C PHE A 134 6.41 -8.40 -17.45
N PHE A 135 5.61 -9.48 -17.47
CA PHE A 135 5.54 -10.38 -18.63
C PHE A 135 4.95 -9.71 -19.88
N ASN A 136 4.03 -8.76 -19.69
CA ASN A 136 3.47 -7.99 -20.80
C ASN A 136 4.56 -7.09 -21.42
N ILE A 137 5.29 -6.33 -20.60
CA ILE A 137 6.41 -5.50 -21.08
C ILE A 137 7.48 -6.37 -21.75
N PHE A 138 7.82 -7.51 -21.15
CA PHE A 138 8.82 -8.41 -21.71
C PHE A 138 8.39 -9.00 -23.05
N GLY A 139 7.13 -9.43 -23.17
CA GLY A 139 6.55 -9.92 -24.42
C GLY A 139 6.59 -8.88 -25.54
N GLU A 140 6.34 -7.61 -25.21
CA GLU A 140 6.46 -6.51 -26.17
C GLU A 140 7.88 -6.21 -26.59
N VAL A 141 8.84 -6.28 -25.66
CA VAL A 141 10.26 -6.10 -25.99
C VAL A 141 10.76 -7.27 -26.87
N ASP A 142 10.36 -8.51 -26.57
CA ASP A 142 10.69 -9.67 -27.41
C ASP A 142 10.03 -9.56 -28.79
N TYR A 143 8.78 -9.11 -28.86
CA TYR A 143 8.08 -8.85 -30.12
C TYR A 143 8.78 -7.77 -30.95
N ALA A 144 9.19 -6.67 -30.33
CA ALA A 144 9.88 -5.58 -31.01
C ALA A 144 11.23 -6.02 -31.64
N ILE A 145 11.87 -7.04 -31.08
CA ILE A 145 13.15 -7.60 -31.57
C ILE A 145 12.89 -8.72 -32.60
N GLY A 146 12.04 -9.67 -32.27
CA GLY A 146 11.87 -10.93 -33.00
C GLY A 146 10.76 -10.94 -34.05
N HIS A 147 9.87 -9.95 -34.05
CA HIS A 147 8.75 -9.78 -35.00
C HIS A 147 7.71 -10.91 -34.98
N GLU A 148 7.88 -11.90 -34.11
CA GLU A 148 6.99 -13.04 -33.96
C GLU A 148 6.43 -13.08 -32.53
N ASN A 149 5.10 -13.19 -32.44
CA ASN A 149 4.43 -13.37 -31.17
C ASN A 149 4.59 -14.82 -30.71
N LYS A 150 5.58 -15.08 -29.86
CA LYS A 150 5.73 -16.39 -29.23
C LYS A 150 4.56 -16.60 -28.28
N PHE A 151 3.75 -17.63 -28.55
CA PHE A 151 2.64 -18.04 -27.70
C PHE A 151 3.06 -18.21 -26.22
N SER A 152 4.28 -18.70 -25.98
CA SER A 152 4.86 -18.88 -24.65
C SER A 152 4.98 -17.60 -23.82
N LEU A 153 5.08 -16.41 -24.44
CA LEU A 153 5.13 -15.12 -23.74
C LEU A 153 3.74 -14.46 -23.63
N LEU A 154 2.85 -14.74 -24.59
CA LEU A 154 1.48 -14.22 -24.58
C LEU A 154 0.65 -14.78 -23.43
N VAL A 155 0.71 -16.10 -23.20
CA VAL A 155 -0.05 -16.76 -22.12
C VAL A 155 0.24 -16.17 -20.74
N PRO A 156 1.51 -16.06 -20.28
CA PRO A 156 1.80 -15.47 -18.97
C PRO A 156 1.47 -13.97 -18.90
N ALA A 157 1.52 -13.22 -20.01
CA ALA A 157 1.06 -11.83 -20.02
C ALA A 157 -0.46 -11.71 -19.80
N LEU A 158 -1.25 -12.57 -20.45
CA LEU A 158 -2.71 -12.61 -20.29
C LEU A 158 -3.12 -13.09 -18.88
N VAL A 159 -2.45 -14.12 -18.37
CA VAL A 159 -2.66 -14.60 -17.00
C VAL A 159 -2.24 -13.53 -15.98
N GLY A 160 -1.11 -12.86 -16.21
CA GLY A 160 -0.60 -11.78 -15.35
C GLY A 160 -1.58 -10.61 -15.24
N THR A 161 -2.10 -10.13 -16.36
CA THR A 161 -3.09 -9.05 -16.37
C THR A 161 -4.41 -9.46 -15.71
N SER A 162 -4.85 -10.71 -15.91
CA SER A 162 -6.08 -11.24 -15.30
C SER A 162 -5.96 -11.44 -13.79
N ILE A 163 -4.81 -11.92 -13.31
CA ILE A 163 -4.58 -12.21 -11.87
C ILE A 163 -4.34 -10.93 -11.06
N GLN A 164 -4.00 -9.80 -11.69
CA GLN A 164 -3.74 -8.53 -11.01
C GLN A 164 -4.90 -8.11 -10.09
N GLY A 165 -6.14 -8.24 -10.55
CA GLY A 165 -7.32 -7.93 -9.75
C GLY A 165 -7.47 -8.86 -8.54
N ILE A 166 -7.22 -10.16 -8.74
CA ILE A 166 -7.30 -11.18 -7.70
C ILE A 166 -6.24 -10.94 -6.62
N ILE A 167 -4.99 -10.71 -7.01
CA ILE A 167 -3.89 -10.45 -6.08
C ILE A 167 -4.15 -9.17 -5.29
N THR A 168 -4.56 -8.09 -5.95
CA THR A 168 -4.84 -6.81 -5.29
C THR A 168 -5.97 -6.97 -4.26
N THR A 169 -7.04 -7.66 -4.63
CA THR A 169 -8.19 -7.94 -3.76
C THR A 169 -7.79 -8.83 -2.58
N THR A 170 -7.01 -9.89 -2.84
CA THR A 170 -6.52 -10.80 -1.81
C THR A 170 -5.61 -10.07 -0.83
N LEU A 171 -4.69 -9.25 -1.31
CA LEU A 171 -3.83 -8.43 -0.45
C LEU A 171 -4.65 -7.44 0.38
N PHE A 172 -5.63 -6.77 -0.24
CA PHE A 172 -6.52 -5.86 0.49
C PHE A 172 -7.21 -6.57 1.66
N PHE A 173 -7.86 -7.71 1.41
CA PHE A 173 -8.60 -8.43 2.44
C PHE A 173 -7.73 -9.10 3.51
N THR A 174 -6.56 -9.63 3.13
CA THR A 174 -5.69 -10.37 4.07
C THR A 174 -4.80 -9.46 4.90
N ILE A 175 -4.45 -8.28 4.38
CA ILE A 175 -3.44 -7.41 4.98
C ILE A 175 -4.08 -6.20 5.68
N ASP A 176 -5.28 -5.77 5.31
CA ASP A 176 -5.94 -4.63 5.94
C ASP A 176 -6.47 -5.01 7.36
N PRO A 177 -5.90 -4.42 8.43
CA PRO A 177 -6.31 -4.73 9.79
C PRO A 177 -7.67 -4.08 10.13
N ALA A 178 -8.09 -3.06 9.37
CA ALA A 178 -9.41 -2.48 9.50
C ALA A 178 -10.46 -3.49 9.05
N TRP A 179 -10.19 -4.29 8.01
CA TRP A 179 -11.07 -5.39 7.63
C TRP A 179 -11.15 -6.45 8.74
N THR A 180 -10.02 -6.84 9.33
CA THR A 180 -10.02 -7.79 10.46
C THR A 180 -10.82 -7.25 11.65
N LYS A 181 -10.67 -5.96 11.98
CA LYS A 181 -11.43 -5.32 13.06
C LYS A 181 -12.92 -5.26 12.74
N LEU A 182 -13.28 -4.80 11.55
CA LEU A 182 -14.66 -4.76 11.09
C LEU A 182 -15.29 -6.15 11.10
N TYR A 183 -14.56 -7.17 10.64
CA TYR A 183 -15.01 -8.56 10.67
C TYR A 183 -15.24 -9.06 12.10
N ILE A 184 -14.35 -8.73 13.04
CA ILE A 184 -14.54 -9.04 14.46
C ILE A 184 -15.76 -8.31 15.03
N ASP A 185 -15.93 -7.03 14.73
CA ASP A 185 -17.05 -6.21 15.23
C ASP A 185 -18.40 -6.70 14.68
N ILE A 186 -18.46 -7.03 13.38
CA ILE A 186 -19.62 -7.67 12.76
C ILE A 186 -19.91 -9.02 13.41
N ARG A 187 -18.88 -9.85 13.61
CA ARG A 187 -19.05 -11.16 14.26
C ARG A 187 -19.58 -11.02 15.69
N LYS A 188 -19.10 -10.04 16.46
CA LYS A 188 -19.61 -9.74 17.80
C LYS A 188 -21.07 -9.28 17.78
N TYR A 189 -21.47 -8.53 16.77
CA TYR A 189 -22.85 -8.07 16.61
C TYR A 189 -23.82 -9.25 16.36
N TYR A 190 -23.40 -10.27 15.61
CA TYR A 190 -24.23 -11.44 15.30
C TYR A 190 -24.12 -12.60 16.31
N ASP A 191 -23.01 -12.71 17.07
CA ASP A 191 -22.77 -13.76 18.06
C ASP A 191 -22.31 -13.14 19.39
N PRO A 192 -23.25 -12.67 20.24
CA PRO A 192 -22.93 -12.02 21.51
C PRO A 192 -22.25 -12.98 22.51
N ASP A 193 -22.43 -14.29 22.36
CA ASP A 193 -21.80 -15.32 23.21
C ASP A 193 -20.31 -15.54 22.88
N PHE A 194 -19.81 -14.90 21.82
CA PHE A 194 -18.42 -15.00 21.37
C PHE A 194 -17.42 -14.47 22.42
N GLU A 195 -17.77 -13.43 23.18
CA GLU A 195 -16.88 -12.89 24.22
C GLU A 195 -16.72 -13.84 25.41
N GLN A 196 -17.80 -14.53 25.79
CA GLN A 196 -17.79 -15.46 26.93
C GLN A 196 -16.88 -16.67 26.67
N LYS A 197 -16.78 -17.12 25.41
CA LYS A 197 -15.88 -18.20 24.98
C LYS A 197 -14.40 -17.81 24.95
N GLN A 198 -14.06 -16.54 24.67
CA GLN A 198 -12.67 -16.06 24.70
C GLN A 198 -12.15 -15.89 26.13
N SER A 199 -12.99 -15.43 27.06
CA SER A 199 -12.60 -15.30 28.47
C SER A 199 -12.37 -16.65 29.13
N SER A 200 -13.05 -17.72 28.70
CA SER A 200 -12.92 -19.06 29.27
C SER A 200 -11.73 -19.86 28.72
N THR A 201 -11.16 -19.50 27.56
CA THR A 201 -9.97 -20.17 26.99
C THR A 201 -8.63 -19.61 27.50
N GLY A 202 -8.62 -18.44 28.16
CA GLY A 202 -7.40 -17.84 28.71
C GLY A 202 -6.97 -18.34 30.10
N SER A 203 -7.82 -19.10 30.81
CA SER A 203 -7.60 -19.44 32.23
C SER A 203 -7.19 -20.89 32.50
N THR A 204 -7.09 -21.76 31.49
CA THR A 204 -6.80 -23.20 31.70
C THR A 204 -5.35 -23.57 31.36
N SER A 205 -4.38 -22.72 31.72
CA SER A 205 -2.95 -23.06 31.68
C SER A 205 -2.22 -22.59 32.94
N GLY A 206 -2.87 -22.79 34.09
CA GLY A 206 -2.22 -22.85 35.39
C GLY A 206 -2.06 -24.31 35.82
N SER A 207 -1.40 -25.15 34.99
CA SER A 207 -0.90 -26.43 35.50
C SER A 207 0.24 -26.10 36.47
N VAL A 208 0.02 -26.46 37.72
CA VAL A 208 1.02 -26.53 38.80
C VAL A 208 2.29 -27.20 38.26
N ILE A 209 3.29 -26.40 37.88
CA ILE A 209 4.66 -26.88 37.75
C ILE A 209 5.28 -26.67 39.13
N ASP A 210 5.38 -27.80 39.82
CA ASP A 210 6.08 -27.97 41.08
C ASP A 210 7.50 -27.38 40.97
N SER A 211 7.71 -26.27 41.68
CA SER A 211 8.98 -25.55 41.71
C SER A 211 9.93 -26.21 42.69
N SER A 212 10.57 -27.29 42.27
CA SER A 212 11.85 -27.69 42.87
C SER A 212 12.84 -28.11 41.79
N LYS A 213 13.93 -27.32 41.73
CA LYS A 213 15.14 -27.45 40.92
C LYS A 213 15.16 -26.81 39.53
N ILE A 214 16.31 -26.16 39.32
CA ILE A 214 16.94 -25.71 38.08
C ILE A 214 16.65 -24.25 37.73
N GLY A 215 17.60 -23.40 38.12
CA GLY A 215 17.76 -22.08 37.55
C GLY A 215 18.30 -22.15 36.11
N VAL A 216 18.18 -21.00 35.43
CA VAL A 216 18.88 -20.51 34.22
C VAL A 216 17.86 -19.95 33.20
N GLY A 217 18.00 -18.65 32.92
CA GLY A 217 17.71 -18.04 31.61
C GLY A 217 16.27 -17.63 31.29
N SER A 218 15.83 -16.48 31.81
CA SER A 218 14.56 -15.83 31.41
C SER A 218 14.59 -15.37 29.94
N SER A 219 13.75 -16.01 29.10
CA SER A 219 13.34 -15.52 27.78
C SER A 219 11.92 -14.96 27.88
N GLY A 220 11.77 -13.66 27.59
CA GLY A 220 10.54 -12.91 27.80
C GLY A 220 9.43 -13.25 26.82
N TYR A 221 8.38 -13.91 27.32
CA TYR A 221 7.10 -14.10 26.64
C TYR A 221 6.30 -12.77 26.64
N TYR A 222 5.94 -12.27 25.45
CA TYR A 222 5.09 -11.10 25.29
C TYR A 222 3.61 -11.49 25.37
N GLY A 223 3.00 -11.33 26.55
CA GLY A 223 1.54 -11.33 26.71
C GLY A 223 0.93 -10.09 26.06
N ASN A 224 0.03 -10.28 25.10
CA ASN A 224 -0.80 -9.21 24.55
C ASN A 224 -1.92 -8.87 25.54
N THR A 225 -1.68 -7.92 26.43
CA THR A 225 -2.74 -7.28 27.22
C THR A 225 -3.51 -6.32 26.31
N TYR A 226 -4.71 -6.72 25.91
CA TYR A 226 -5.69 -5.82 25.30
C TYR A 226 -6.15 -4.84 26.37
N HIS A 227 -5.56 -3.64 26.41
CA HIS A 227 -6.14 -2.54 27.16
C HIS A 227 -7.45 -2.15 26.46
N ASN A 228 -8.55 -2.20 27.23
CA ASN A 228 -9.80 -1.55 26.89
C ASN A 228 -9.49 -0.13 26.39
N PHE A 229 -9.71 0.07 25.10
CA PHE A 229 -9.60 1.36 24.47
C PHE A 229 -10.87 2.11 24.88
N GLU A 230 -10.84 2.78 26.03
CA GLU A 230 -11.84 3.80 26.33
C GLU A 230 -11.77 4.81 25.19
N GLY A 231 -12.84 4.86 24.39
CA GLY A 231 -12.95 5.77 23.28
C GLY A 231 -12.70 7.21 23.75
N PRO A 232 -12.24 8.10 22.85
CA PRO A 232 -12.02 9.50 23.20
C PRO A 232 -13.31 10.06 23.80
N LYS A 233 -13.26 10.40 25.09
CA LYS A 233 -14.29 11.23 25.71
C LYS A 233 -14.30 12.53 24.92
N TYR A 234 -15.35 12.72 24.12
CA TYR A 234 -15.62 13.99 23.46
C TYR A 234 -15.80 15.02 24.56
N VAL A 235 -14.74 15.79 24.81
CA VAL A 235 -14.83 17.00 25.63
C VAL A 235 -15.60 18.00 24.79
N ASN A 236 -16.88 18.17 25.12
CA ASN A 236 -17.73 19.23 24.59
C ASN A 236 -17.18 20.58 25.08
N ASN A 237 -16.21 21.14 24.34
CA ASN A 237 -15.81 22.53 24.49
C ASN A 237 -16.80 23.43 23.73
N SER A 238 -18.02 23.52 24.25
CA SER A 238 -18.98 24.57 23.88
C SER A 238 -18.70 25.82 24.70
N ALA A 239 -17.58 26.50 24.46
CA ALA A 239 -17.36 27.89 24.87
C ALA A 239 -15.98 28.38 24.39
N MET A 240 -15.93 29.03 23.22
CA MET A 240 -15.00 30.14 22.92
C MET A 240 -15.26 30.56 21.47
N ASN A 241 -16.00 31.65 21.28
CA ASN A 241 -15.50 33.02 21.20
C ASN A 241 -15.39 33.41 19.73
N ALA A 242 -16.49 33.97 19.23
CA ALA A 242 -16.50 34.73 18.00
C ALA A 242 -15.84 36.07 18.30
N ASP A 243 -14.57 36.24 17.92
CA ASP A 243 -14.05 37.56 17.61
C ASP A 243 -12.78 37.49 16.75
N ASN A 244 -12.88 38.14 15.60
CA ASN A 244 -11.83 38.82 14.84
C ASN A 244 -10.48 38.11 14.58
N SER A 245 -10.22 37.75 13.32
CA SER A 245 -9.04 38.30 12.64
C SER A 245 -9.18 38.23 11.13
N LYS A 246 -9.08 39.41 10.53
CA LYS A 246 -8.87 39.68 9.12
C LYS A 246 -7.45 39.25 8.69
N GLU A 247 -7.31 39.11 7.36
CA GLU A 247 -6.09 39.26 6.56
C GLU A 247 -4.97 38.21 6.68
N GLY A 248 -4.53 37.70 5.51
CA GLY A 248 -3.33 36.88 5.40
C GLY A 248 -3.20 36.11 4.10
N VAL A 249 -3.21 36.81 2.96
CA VAL A 249 -2.84 36.28 1.64
C VAL A 249 -1.34 35.95 1.62
N ALA A 250 -0.98 34.69 1.38
CA ALA A 250 0.37 34.28 0.96
C ALA A 250 0.25 33.08 0.02
N ARG A 251 0.26 33.29 -1.31
CA ARG A 251 1.41 33.13 -2.21
C ARG A 251 2.32 31.95 -1.86
N PHE A 252 2.14 30.84 -2.57
CA PHE A 252 3.20 29.85 -2.81
C PHE A 252 3.59 29.94 -4.28
N VAL A 253 4.87 30.25 -4.48
CA VAL A 253 5.66 29.90 -5.66
C VAL A 253 6.20 28.49 -5.43
#